data_AF-A0AAU9P237-F1
#
_entry.id   AF-A0AAU9P237-F1
#
_cell.length_a   1.000
_cell.length_b   1.000
_cell.length_c   1.000
_cell.angle_alpha   90.00
_cell.angle_beta   90.00
_cell.angle_gamma   90.00
#
_symmetry.space_group_name_H-M   'P 1'
#
loop_
_entity.id
_entity.type
_entity.pdbx_description
1 polymer ?
#
loop_
_entity_poly.entity_id
_entity_poly.type
_entity_poly.pdbx_seq_one_letter_code
_entity_poly.pdbx_strand_id
1 'polypeptide(L)'
;MPLFEGEDACGWVYKAEQLFDMQGLGTSSEKLRAAVLCIEGPVLSWYRWNEQQSPFQSWEELKHRLLDRFQPSQYGNLYQQFLAISQDSRGYCTGVCGII
;
A
#
# COMPACT_ATOMS: atom_id res chain seq x y z
N MET A 1 -17.10 -3.60 5.47
CA MET A 1 -16.07 -2.93 4.67
C MET A 1 -16.71 -2.53 3.34
N PRO A 2 -16.55 -1.29 2.87
CA PRO A 2 -17.18 -0.83 1.63
C PRO A 2 -16.56 -1.54 0.42
N LEU A 3 -17.40 -1.88 -0.55
CA LEU A 3 -16.97 -2.47 -1.82
C LEU A 3 -16.25 -1.41 -2.66
N PHE A 4 -15.13 -1.81 -3.28
CA PHE A 4 -14.36 -0.95 -4.16
C PHE A 4 -14.50 -1.40 -5.61
N GLU A 5 -15.19 -0.58 -6.41
CA GLU A 5 -15.41 -0.79 -7.83
C GLU A 5 -14.48 0.06 -8.73
N GLY A 6 -13.60 0.87 -8.13
CA GLY A 6 -12.61 1.68 -8.84
C GLY A 6 -12.78 3.19 -8.68
N GLU A 7 -13.83 3.64 -7.99
CA GLU A 7 -14.10 5.06 -7.72
C GLU A 7 -13.47 5.49 -6.39
N ASP A 8 -12.68 6.58 -6.41
CA ASP A 8 -11.98 7.15 -5.25
C ASP A 8 -11.07 6.16 -4.48
N ALA A 9 -10.03 5.65 -5.16
CA ALA A 9 -9.05 4.74 -4.59
C ALA A 9 -8.43 5.23 -3.26
N CYS A 10 -8.14 6.54 -3.17
CA CYS A 10 -7.54 7.14 -1.98
C CYS A 10 -8.50 7.11 -0.77
N GLY A 11 -9.77 7.49 -0.95
CA GLY A 11 -10.75 7.45 0.13
C GLY A 11 -11.12 6.03 0.55
N TRP A 12 -11.10 5.07 -0.38
CA TRP A 12 -11.26 3.65 -0.02
C TRP A 12 -10.09 3.15 0.83
N VAL A 13 -8.84 3.42 0.42
CA VAL A 13 -7.64 3.06 1.21
C VAL A 13 -7.71 3.66 2.61
N TYR A 14 -8.04 4.95 2.73
CA TYR A 14 -8.20 5.61 4.03
C TYR A 14 -9.22 4.91 4.93
N LYS A 15 -10.41 4.58 4.39
CA LYS A 15 -11.45 3.84 5.13
C LYS A 15 -10.99 2.45 5.52
N ALA A 16 -10.26 1.75 4.65
CA ALA A 16 -9.70 0.43 4.94
C ALA A 16 -8.68 0.50 6.08
N GLU A 17 -7.78 1.49 6.09
CA GLU A 17 -6.80 1.64 7.17
C GLU A 17 -7.47 1.91 8.53
N GLN A 18 -8.48 2.78 8.57
CA GLN A 18 -9.26 3.02 9.79
C GLN A 18 -10.00 1.77 10.27
N LEU A 19 -10.53 0.97 9.36
CA LEU A 19 -11.16 -0.31 9.70
C LEU A 19 -10.16 -1.31 10.26
N PHE A 20 -8.97 -1.40 9.69
CA PHE A 20 -7.94 -2.31 10.17
C PHE A 20 -7.43 -1.93 11.55
N ASP A 21 -7.30 -0.63 11.82
CA ASP A 21 -6.97 -0.10 13.15
C ASP A 21 -8.07 -0.46 14.17
N MET A 22 -9.34 -0.20 13.82
CA MET A 22 -10.49 -0.52 14.66
C MET A 22 -10.65 -2.03 14.92
N GLN A 23 -10.34 -2.86 13.93
CA GLN A 23 -10.40 -4.32 14.03
C GLN A 23 -9.18 -4.94 14.71
N GLY A 24 -8.11 -4.15 14.95
CA GLY A 24 -6.87 -4.66 15.52
C GLY A 24 -6.10 -5.61 14.58
N LEU A 25 -6.26 -5.47 13.26
CA LEU A 25 -5.50 -6.27 12.30
C LEU A 25 -4.04 -5.79 12.29
N GLY A 26 -3.16 -6.53 12.98
CA GLY A 26 -1.74 -6.17 13.10
C GLY A 26 -0.89 -6.63 11.91
N THR A 27 -1.25 -7.74 11.27
CA THR A 27 -0.38 -8.36 10.25
C THR A 27 -0.72 -7.87 8.85
N SER A 28 0.30 -7.52 8.04
CA SER A 28 0.13 -7.09 6.64
C SER A 28 -0.60 -8.12 5.78
N SER A 29 -0.47 -9.42 6.07
CA SER A 29 -1.18 -10.52 5.38
C SER A 29 -2.68 -10.55 5.71
N GLU A 30 -3.07 -10.24 6.95
CA GLU A 30 -4.48 -10.20 7.35
C GLU A 30 -5.19 -9.01 6.72
N LYS A 31 -4.55 -7.84 6.74
CA LYS A 31 -5.01 -6.63 6.04
C LYS A 31 -5.19 -6.89 4.54
N LEU A 32 -4.21 -7.55 3.92
CA LEU A 32 -4.28 -7.93 2.50
C LEU A 32 -5.48 -8.82 2.20
N ARG A 33 -5.68 -9.89 2.98
CA ARG A 33 -6.83 -10.80 2.79
C ARG A 33 -8.16 -10.07 2.96
N ALA A 34 -8.30 -9.24 4.00
CA ALA A 34 -9.50 -8.44 4.23
C ALA A 34 -9.77 -7.44 3.09
N ALA A 35 -8.72 -6.80 2.58
CA ALA A 35 -8.81 -5.87 1.45
C ALA A 35 -9.29 -6.56 0.17
N VAL A 36 -8.71 -7.71 -0.18
CA VAL A 36 -9.05 -8.46 -1.40
C VAL A 36 -10.52 -8.90 -1.39
N LEU A 37 -11.07 -9.26 -0.23
CA LEU A 37 -12.49 -9.61 -0.09
C LEU A 37 -13.44 -8.45 -0.39
N CYS A 38 -12.94 -7.21 -0.44
CA CYS A 38 -13.77 -6.02 -0.60
C CYS A 38 -13.53 -5.31 -1.95
N ILE A 39 -12.75 -5.93 -2.82
CA ILE A 39 -12.49 -5.47 -4.18
C ILE A 39 -13.46 -6.19 -5.12
N GLU A 40 -14.18 -5.45 -5.96
CA GLU A 40 -15.15 -6.01 -6.92
C GLU A 40 -15.01 -5.41 -8.33
N GLY A 41 -15.76 -5.98 -9.26
CA GLY A 41 -15.89 -5.49 -10.63
C GLY A 41 -14.56 -5.39 -11.40
N PRO A 42 -14.26 -4.25 -12.04
CA PRO A 42 -13.06 -4.09 -12.87
C PRO A 42 -11.76 -4.14 -12.06
N VAL A 43 -11.81 -3.74 -10.77
CA VAL A 43 -10.65 -3.80 -9.88
C VAL A 43 -10.31 -5.24 -9.52
N LEU A 44 -11.31 -6.11 -9.33
CA LEU A 44 -11.08 -7.54 -9.08
C LEU A 44 -10.43 -8.23 -10.28
N SER A 45 -10.86 -7.87 -11.49
CA SER A 45 -10.23 -8.37 -12.72
C SER A 45 -8.76 -7.95 -12.82
N TRP A 46 -8.46 -6.69 -12.48
CA TRP A 46 -7.08 -6.20 -12.39
C TRP A 46 -6.27 -6.92 -11.31
N TYR A 47 -6.84 -7.14 -10.12
CA TYR A 47 -6.19 -7.84 -9.02
C TYR A 47 -5.79 -9.27 -9.44
N ARG A 48 -6.72 -10.03 -10.05
CA ARG A 48 -6.45 -11.38 -10.53
C ARG A 48 -5.34 -11.43 -11.58
N TRP A 49 -5.32 -10.47 -12.50
CA TRP A 49 -4.26 -10.37 -13.49
C TRP A 49 -2.90 -10.09 -12.84
N ASN A 50 -2.85 -9.22 -11.83
CA ASN A 50 -1.61 -8.96 -11.08
C ASN A 50 -1.17 -10.17 -10.27
N GLU A 51 -2.08 -10.86 -9.59
CA GLU A 51 -1.77 -12.03 -8.76
C GLU A 51 -1.12 -13.15 -9.57
N GLN A 52 -1.54 -13.34 -10.83
CA GLN A 52 -0.94 -14.31 -11.75
C GLN A 52 0.48 -13.93 -12.20
N GLN A 53 0.77 -12.64 -12.32
CA GLN A 53 2.09 -12.14 -12.76
C GLN A 53 3.07 -12.02 -11.60
N SER A 54 2.60 -11.49 -10.47
CA SER A 54 3.39 -11.21 -9.28
C SER A 54 2.43 -11.15 -8.08
N PRO A 55 2.43 -12.18 -7.22
CA PRO A 55 1.55 -12.22 -6.06
C PRO A 55 1.91 -11.09 -5.08
N PHE A 56 0.87 -10.47 -4.52
CA PHE A 56 1.02 -9.41 -3.53
C PHE A 56 1.52 -9.99 -2.21
N GLN A 57 2.61 -9.44 -1.67
CA GLN A 57 3.19 -9.93 -0.41
C GLN A 57 2.68 -9.16 0.82
N SER A 58 2.20 -7.93 0.62
CA SER A 58 1.72 -7.08 1.70
C SER A 58 0.56 -6.18 1.26
N TRP A 59 -0.23 -5.75 2.24
CA TRP A 59 -1.23 -4.69 2.05
C TRP A 59 -0.63 -3.42 1.45
N GLU A 60 0.60 -3.06 1.83
CA GLU A 60 1.29 -1.87 1.32
C GLU A 60 1.57 -1.96 -0.18
N GLU A 61 1.95 -3.13 -0.68
CA GLU A 61 2.15 -3.35 -2.10
C GLU A 61 0.84 -3.26 -2.87
N LEU A 62 -0.25 -3.82 -2.33
CA LEU A 62 -1.58 -3.68 -2.91
C LEU A 62 -2.00 -2.21 -2.98
N LYS A 63 -1.84 -1.45 -1.88
CA LYS A 63 -2.10 0.00 -1.85
C LYS A 63 -1.34 0.72 -2.96
N HIS A 64 -0.05 0.45 -3.09
CA HIS A 64 0.79 1.14 -4.06
C HIS A 64 0.32 0.92 -5.50
N ARG A 65 0.12 -0.34 -5.90
CA ARG A 65 -0.31 -0.65 -7.28
C ARG A 65 -1.76 -0.19 -7.55
N LEU A 66 -2.61 -0.19 -6.52
CA LEU A 66 -4.00 0.26 -6.63
C LEU A 66 -4.06 1.77 -6.83
N LEU A 67 -3.27 2.54 -6.08
CA LEU A 67 -3.18 3.99 -6.23
C LEU A 67 -2.50 4.38 -7.55
N ASP A 68 -1.44 3.68 -7.97
CA ASP A 68 -0.77 3.92 -9.26
C ASP A 68 -1.75 3.80 -10.45
N ARG A 69 -2.63 2.79 -10.41
CA ARG A 69 -3.55 2.53 -11.52
C ARG A 69 -4.85 3.33 -11.47
N PHE A 70 -5.46 3.48 -10.29
CA PHE A 70 -6.80 4.05 -10.15
C PHE A 70 -6.78 5.51 -9.66
N GLN A 71 -5.61 6.07 -9.36
CA GLN A 71 -5.46 7.50 -9.03
C GLN A 71 -4.66 8.23 -10.11
N PRO A 72 -5.32 8.97 -11.03
CA PRO A 72 -4.62 9.80 -12.00
C PRO A 72 -4.04 11.03 -11.27
N SER A 73 -2.73 11.00 -11.02
CA SER A 73 -1.88 12.08 -10.51
C SER A 73 -2.01 12.44 -9.01
N GLN A 74 -0.87 12.75 -8.40
CA GLN A 74 -0.58 13.23 -7.03
C GLN A 74 0.03 12.24 -6.01
N TYR A 75 -0.07 10.91 -6.16
CA TYR A 75 0.46 9.99 -5.13
C TYR A 75 1.98 9.67 -5.24
N GLY A 76 2.62 9.98 -6.37
CA GLY A 76 4.04 9.68 -6.59
C GLY A 76 5.02 10.40 -5.65
N ASN A 77 4.60 11.49 -5.00
CA ASN A 77 5.51 12.32 -4.19
C ASN A 77 5.49 11.99 -2.69
N LEU A 78 4.31 11.70 -2.12
CA LEU A 78 4.16 11.47 -0.67
C LEU A 78 4.74 10.11 -0.23
N TYR A 79 4.67 9.09 -1.08
CA TYR A 79 5.10 7.74 -0.73
C TYR A 79 6.62 7.53 -0.88
N GLN A 80 7.29 8.20 -1.83
CA GLN A 80 8.76 8.19 -1.87
C GLN A 80 9.36 8.73 -0.57
N GLN A 81 8.71 9.73 0.04
CA GLN A 81 9.12 10.28 1.33
C GLN A 81 8.86 9.30 2.48
N PHE A 82 7.80 8.49 2.43
CA PHE A 82 7.51 7.48 3.45
C PHE A 82 8.42 6.24 3.35
N LEU A 83 8.75 5.79 2.13
CA LEU A 83 9.70 4.70 1.91
C LEU A 83 11.14 5.06 2.28
N ALA A 84 11.54 6.34 2.13
CA ALA A 84 12.82 6.83 2.63
C ALA A 84 12.95 6.73 4.16
N ILE A 85 11.83 6.75 4.88
CA ILE A 85 11.82 6.70 6.36
C ILE A 85 11.85 5.25 6.87
N SER A 86 11.33 4.27 6.10
CA SER A 86 11.26 2.86 6.53
C SER A 86 12.49 2.02 6.17
N GLN A 87 13.52 2.58 5.52
CA GLN A 87 14.79 1.91 5.24
C GLN A 87 15.96 2.33 6.16
N ASP A 88 15.71 2.94 7.31
CA ASP A 88 16.76 3.12 8.34
C ASP A 88 16.66 2.04 9.42
N SER A 89 16.96 0.81 9.02
CA SER A 89 17.22 -0.29 9.96
C SER A 89 18.21 -1.26 9.34
N ARG A 90 19.39 -0.72 8.99
CA ARG A 90 20.65 -1.47 8.88
C ARG A 90 21.87 -0.54 8.77
N GLY A 91 22.35 -0.11 9.94
CA GLY A 91 23.76 -0.27 10.31
C GLY A 91 24.76 0.84 9.95
N TYR A 92 25.41 1.31 11.01
CA TYR A 92 26.77 1.86 11.11
C TYR A 92 26.96 3.38 11.01
N CYS A 93 26.90 4.00 12.19
CA CYS A 93 27.69 5.16 12.54
C CYS A 93 29.20 4.85 12.46
N THR A 94 29.93 5.62 11.65
CA THR A 94 31.26 6.21 11.93
C THR A 94 31.56 7.12 10.74
N GLY A 95 31.41 8.44 10.85
CA GLY A 95 32.38 9.29 11.50
C GLY A 95 33.46 9.70 10.50
N VAL A 96 33.38 10.92 9.95
CA VAL A 96 34.38 12.00 10.04
C VAL A 96 33.81 13.21 9.31
N CYS A 97 33.56 14.26 10.09
CA CYS A 97 33.48 15.64 9.67
C CYS A 97 34.93 16.11 9.37
N GLY A 98 35.20 16.61 8.16
CA GLY A 98 36.39 17.43 7.92
C GLY A 98 37.08 17.29 6.56
N ILE A 99 37.24 18.45 5.91
CA ILE A 99 38.27 18.85 4.92
C ILE A 99 38.01 18.22 3.54
N ILE A 100 37.77 18.99 2.46
CA ILE A 100 38.66 19.98 1.81
C ILE A 100 37.83 21.14 1.22
#